data_AF-A0A117E3X4-F1
#
_entry.id   AF-A0A117E3X4-F1
#
_cell.length_a   1.000
_cell.length_b   1.000
_cell.length_c   1.000
_cell.angle_alpha   90.00
_cell.angle_beta   90.00
_cell.angle_gamma   90.00
#
_symmetry.space_group_name_H-M   'P 1'
#
loop_
_entity.id
_entity.type
_entity.pdbx_description
1 polymer ?
#
loop_
_entity_poly.entity_id
_entity_poly.type
_entity_poly.pdbx_seq_one_letter_code
_entity_poly.pdbx_strand_id
1 'polypeptide(L)'
;MGREPVPRRRPYWAIPSRKVTNILALILFVVVAASVFKLEIGAPPFDPTSLYRHHSHPGEPDFWEWETTSRFPHVQKPVKSDDQLCDLFPAYLLSRIQVVLKIGASEPADRVNAQISSVTRCIPNLIIVSDRESQIKEHRVHDILAALPASFRANTSDFEAYDALQRGDDKIVAAPQGWRLDRFKFLPMVERAHEINPSADWFVFLESDTYVVWDNMFRFLDQFDPHTPLYMGSPSPGRRINDKEVSYFAYGGSGFVLSTAAVDKLVYREVGSHGEYIQPTLSEQYEDIVKADCCGDSILGWALHEKGVELSGFWPMFNPHPLHGIPFDDAYWCQPVISMHKTLLPDMTGLMRWENQRDRTRPLIYADLMEYLKLGTVDHMSDWDNGDWGGWQEPPESPAHGSFEACQTACHEHAQCLSFTYDSSGHCVFVRTMRLGAKKKLGDSSVRLSSGWDLEKMKNWRASHQCEKVMWMKPSTERIF
;
A
#
# COMPACT_ATOMS: atom_id res chain seq x y z
N MET A 1 -64.86 -37.43 -20.28
CA MET A 1 -65.44 -38.44 -19.37
C MET A 1 -64.28 -38.95 -18.51
N GLY A 2 -64.05 -38.53 -17.27
CA GLY A 2 -64.97 -38.27 -16.18
C GLY A 2 -64.83 -39.40 -15.18
N ARG A 3 -64.09 -39.19 -14.08
CA ARG A 3 -64.31 -39.83 -12.75
C ARG A 3 -63.48 -39.11 -11.65
N GLU A 4 -64.25 -38.26 -10.96
CA GLU A 4 -64.27 -37.81 -9.55
C GLU A 4 -63.01 -37.65 -8.66
N PRO A 5 -63.01 -36.65 -7.75
CA PRO A 5 -61.87 -36.25 -6.94
C PRO A 5 -61.88 -36.84 -5.51
N VAL A 6 -60.68 -37.12 -4.99
CA VAL A 6 -60.41 -37.54 -3.60
C VAL A 6 -60.18 -36.30 -2.71
N PRO A 7 -60.76 -36.19 -1.49
CA PRO A 7 -60.67 -34.99 -0.67
C PRO A 7 -59.32 -34.88 0.07
N ARG A 8 -58.69 -33.70 -0.02
CA ARG A 8 -57.49 -33.31 0.74
C ARG A 8 -57.83 -33.12 2.23
N ARG A 9 -57.19 -33.90 3.11
CA ARG A 9 -57.21 -33.70 4.57
C ARG A 9 -56.38 -32.45 4.93
N ARG A 10 -56.94 -31.55 5.75
CA ARG A 10 -56.22 -30.44 6.40
C ARG A 10 -55.24 -31.00 7.45
N PRO A 11 -53.99 -30.51 7.55
CA PRO A 11 -53.11 -30.88 8.65
C PRO A 11 -53.57 -30.18 9.94
N TYR A 12 -53.78 -30.98 10.98
CA TYR A 12 -53.99 -30.52 12.35
C TYR A 12 -52.71 -29.84 12.86
N TRP A 13 -52.81 -28.58 13.28
CA TRP A 13 -51.77 -27.93 14.08
C TRP A 13 -51.75 -28.58 15.46
N ALA A 14 -50.68 -29.32 15.75
CA ALA A 14 -50.46 -29.89 17.08
C ALA A 14 -50.18 -28.76 18.07
N ILE A 15 -51.01 -28.64 19.11
CA ILE A 15 -50.78 -27.71 20.22
C ILE A 15 -49.56 -28.23 20.99
N PRO A 16 -48.48 -27.45 21.15
CA PRO A 16 -47.29 -27.89 21.85
C PRO A 16 -47.61 -28.18 23.32
N SER A 17 -47.02 -29.25 23.86
CA SER A 17 -47.27 -29.67 25.24
C SER A 17 -46.91 -28.56 26.23
N ARG A 18 -47.61 -28.52 27.37
CA ARG A 18 -47.45 -27.52 28.44
C ARG A 18 -46.00 -27.32 28.92
N LYS A 19 -45.15 -28.34 28.77
CA LYS A 19 -43.69 -28.25 29.05
C LYS A 19 -42.94 -27.40 28.02
N VAL A 20 -43.29 -27.52 26.73
CA VAL A 20 -42.68 -26.73 25.65
C VAL A 20 -43.11 -25.28 25.75
N THR A 21 -44.37 -25.01 26.09
CA THR A 21 -44.88 -23.65 26.32
C THR A 21 -44.17 -22.97 27.49
N ASN A 22 -43.93 -23.70 28.59
CA ASN A 22 -43.23 -23.16 29.75
C ASN A 22 -41.74 -22.88 29.48
N ILE A 23 -41.07 -23.72 28.68
CA ILE A 23 -39.68 -23.48 28.26
C ILE A 23 -39.60 -22.25 27.37
N LEU A 24 -40.50 -22.11 26.39
CA LEU A 24 -40.56 -20.93 25.53
C LEU A 24 -40.87 -19.65 26.31
N ALA A 25 -41.75 -19.72 27.30
CA ALA A 25 -42.04 -18.59 28.19
C ALA A 25 -40.83 -18.21 29.07
N LEU A 26 -40.07 -19.19 29.56
CA LEU A 26 -38.84 -18.95 30.33
C LEU A 26 -37.77 -18.30 29.45
N ILE A 27 -37.57 -18.78 28.22
CA ILE A 27 -36.62 -18.19 27.26
C ILE A 27 -37.03 -16.75 26.93
N LEU A 28 -38.32 -16.52 26.64
CA LEU A 28 -38.83 -15.18 26.38
C LEU A 28 -38.64 -14.26 27.60
N PHE A 29 -38.85 -14.77 28.81
CA PHE A 29 -38.62 -14.00 30.04
C PHE A 29 -37.14 -13.67 30.25
N VAL A 30 -36.22 -14.58 29.95
CA VAL A 30 -34.77 -14.32 30.01
C VAL A 30 -34.33 -13.31 28.96
N VAL A 31 -34.87 -13.40 27.73
CA VAL A 31 -34.57 -12.44 26.66
C VAL A 31 -35.11 -11.05 27.00
N VAL A 32 -36.34 -10.97 27.50
CA VAL A 32 -36.93 -9.70 27.95
C VAL A 32 -36.20 -9.16 29.18
N ALA A 33 -35.81 -10.01 30.13
CA ALA A 33 -35.02 -9.60 31.29
C ALA A 33 -33.62 -9.09 30.87
N ALA A 34 -32.95 -9.72 29.90
CA ALA A 34 -31.68 -9.25 29.35
C ALA A 34 -31.82 -7.96 28.52
N SER A 35 -33.04 -7.68 28.01
CA SER A 35 -33.35 -6.47 27.26
C SER A 35 -33.74 -5.30 28.17
N VAL A 36 -34.43 -5.57 29.28
CA VAL A 36 -34.90 -4.58 30.27
C VAL A 36 -33.80 -4.26 31.29
N PHE A 37 -33.07 -5.27 31.77
CA PHE A 37 -31.82 -5.06 32.48
C PHE A 37 -30.73 -5.05 31.42
N LYS A 38 -30.38 -3.85 30.93
CA LYS A 38 -29.12 -3.61 30.22
C LYS A 38 -27.97 -4.13 31.10
N LEU A 39 -27.69 -5.42 31.01
CA LEU A 39 -26.42 -5.98 31.38
C LEU A 39 -25.47 -5.36 30.37
N GLU A 40 -24.84 -4.27 30.79
CA GLU A 40 -23.63 -3.73 30.18
C GLU A 40 -22.55 -4.81 30.26
N ILE A 41 -22.69 -5.83 29.42
CA ILE A 41 -21.54 -6.53 28.90
C ILE A 41 -20.95 -5.49 27.96
N GLY A 42 -20.06 -4.66 28.50
CA GLY A 42 -19.24 -3.76 27.70
C GLY A 42 -18.74 -4.55 26.51
N ALA A 43 -18.85 -3.97 25.30
CA ALA A 43 -18.31 -4.60 24.12
C ALA A 43 -16.91 -5.10 24.45
N PRO A 44 -16.56 -6.37 24.12
CA PRO A 44 -15.23 -6.86 24.38
C PRO A 44 -14.22 -5.85 23.82
N PRO A 45 -13.07 -5.63 24.51
CA PRO A 45 -12.07 -4.71 24.02
C PRO A 45 -11.80 -5.03 22.55
N PHE A 46 -11.96 -4.01 21.72
CA PHE A 46 -11.82 -4.17 20.29
C PHE A 46 -10.39 -4.57 19.98
N ASP A 47 -10.28 -5.61 19.16
CA ASP A 47 -9.01 -6.08 18.66
C ASP A 47 -8.69 -5.31 17.37
N PRO A 48 -7.65 -4.46 17.34
CA PRO A 48 -7.18 -3.78 16.13
C PRO A 48 -6.89 -4.76 14.99
N THR A 49 -6.58 -6.03 15.30
CA THR A 49 -6.43 -7.11 14.30
C THR A 49 -7.74 -7.52 13.62
N SER A 50 -8.87 -6.90 13.95
CA SER A 50 -10.10 -7.07 13.16
C SER A 50 -10.15 -6.15 11.93
N LEU A 51 -9.35 -5.08 11.88
CA LEU A 51 -9.19 -4.23 10.69
C LEU A 51 -8.26 -4.85 9.65
N TYR A 52 -7.32 -5.68 10.11
CA TYR A 52 -6.26 -6.28 9.29
C TYR A 52 -6.20 -7.77 9.57
N ARG A 53 -6.15 -8.63 8.55
CA ARG A 53 -6.00 -10.07 8.81
C ARG A 53 -4.63 -10.34 9.42
N HIS A 54 -4.56 -10.54 10.73
CA HIS A 54 -3.39 -11.07 11.41
C HIS A 54 -3.68 -12.49 11.87
N HIS A 55 -3.01 -13.47 11.28
CA HIS A 55 -2.84 -14.76 11.91
C HIS A 55 -1.40 -14.82 12.44
N SER A 56 -1.22 -14.49 13.72
CA SER A 56 0.02 -14.83 14.40
C SER A 56 0.03 -16.33 14.68
N HIS A 57 1.07 -17.03 14.22
CA HIS A 57 1.30 -18.41 14.66
C HIS A 57 1.51 -18.41 16.18
N PRO A 58 0.90 -19.35 16.94
CA PRO A 58 1.08 -19.38 18.39
C PRO A 58 2.55 -19.64 18.75
N GLY A 59 3.23 -18.65 19.33
CA GLY A 59 4.50 -18.86 20.04
C GLY A 59 5.65 -17.90 19.71
N GLU A 60 5.60 -17.12 18.63
CA GLU A 60 6.66 -16.15 18.28
C GLU A 60 6.10 -14.78 17.88
N PRO A 61 6.79 -13.67 18.23
CA PRO A 61 6.48 -12.37 17.68
C PRO A 61 6.55 -12.36 16.15
N ASP A 62 5.63 -11.65 15.52
CA ASP A 62 5.53 -11.43 14.07
C ASP A 62 6.50 -10.33 13.57
N PHE A 63 7.52 -10.01 14.35
CA PHE A 63 8.52 -9.00 14.06
C PHE A 63 9.88 -9.40 14.63
N TRP A 64 10.92 -8.77 14.10
CA TRP A 64 12.27 -8.76 14.64
C TRP A 64 12.54 -7.43 15.35
N GLU A 65 13.38 -7.49 16.39
CA GLU A 65 13.86 -6.32 17.13
C GLU A 65 15.32 -6.04 16.74
N TRP A 66 15.60 -5.96 15.44
CA TRP A 66 16.96 -5.79 14.94
C TRP A 66 17.57 -4.44 15.37
N GLU A 67 18.72 -4.53 16.02
CA GLU A 67 19.62 -3.39 16.21
C GLU A 67 20.31 -3.07 14.89
N THR A 68 19.86 -2.01 14.22
CA THR A 68 20.40 -1.59 12.93
C THR A 68 21.21 -0.31 13.08
N THR A 69 22.17 -0.08 12.19
CA THR A 69 22.99 1.14 12.19
C THR A 69 22.79 1.91 10.89
N SER A 70 22.68 3.24 10.98
CA SER A 70 22.57 4.08 9.79
C SER A 70 23.88 4.07 9.02
N ARG A 71 23.78 4.01 7.69
CA ARG A 71 24.92 4.24 6.79
C ARG A 71 25.11 5.72 6.45
N PHE A 72 24.17 6.58 6.83
CA PHE A 72 24.31 8.02 6.70
C PHE A 72 25.28 8.56 7.78
N PRO A 73 26.15 9.53 7.44
CA PRO A 73 27.00 10.18 8.42
C PRO A 73 26.16 11.01 9.40
N HIS A 74 26.67 11.17 10.62
CA HIS A 74 26.02 12.02 11.62
C HIS A 74 26.08 13.49 11.21
N VAL A 75 24.92 14.14 11.19
CA VAL A 75 24.79 15.54 10.80
C VAL A 75 25.17 16.42 11.99
N GLN A 76 26.40 16.95 11.98
CA GLN A 76 26.89 17.85 13.04
C GLN A 76 26.44 19.31 12.88
N LYS A 77 26.05 19.71 11.66
CA LYS A 77 25.62 21.07 11.33
C LYS A 77 24.38 21.01 10.43
N PRO A 78 23.42 21.94 10.60
CA PRO A 78 22.23 21.98 9.76
C PRO A 78 22.63 22.14 8.28
N VAL A 79 22.05 21.29 7.43
CA VAL A 79 22.22 21.34 5.98
C VAL A 79 21.68 22.69 5.48
N LYS A 80 22.49 23.44 4.74
CA LYS A 80 22.15 24.83 4.32
C LYS A 80 21.49 24.90 2.95
N SER A 81 21.65 23.87 2.11
CA SER A 81 21.03 23.77 0.79
C SER A 81 20.80 22.33 0.38
N ASP A 82 19.85 22.10 -0.53
CA ASP A 82 19.53 20.76 -1.03
C ASP A 82 20.71 20.10 -1.79
N ASP A 83 21.68 20.87 -2.27
CA ASP A 83 22.88 20.34 -2.94
C ASP A 83 23.84 19.63 -1.97
N GLN A 84 23.90 20.09 -0.72
CA GLN A 84 24.72 19.47 0.33
C GLN A 84 24.11 18.15 0.84
N LEU A 85 22.85 17.85 0.50
CA LEU A 85 22.19 16.61 0.92
C LEU A 85 22.87 15.38 0.31
N CYS A 86 23.34 15.48 -0.93
CA CYS A 86 23.93 14.34 -1.62
C CYS A 86 25.33 14.00 -1.13
N ASP A 87 26.05 14.94 -0.51
CA ASP A 87 27.33 14.68 0.15
C ASP A 87 27.17 13.73 1.36
N LEU A 88 25.98 13.72 1.97
CA LEU A 88 25.63 12.86 3.10
C LEU A 88 25.02 11.53 2.66
N PHE A 89 24.62 11.40 1.40
CA PHE A 89 24.02 10.17 0.90
C PHE A 89 25.10 9.09 0.76
N PRO A 90 24.92 7.88 1.31
CA PRO A 90 25.91 6.81 1.26
C PRO A 90 25.97 6.15 -0.13
N ALA A 91 26.36 6.93 -1.14
CA ALA A 91 26.36 6.52 -2.55
C ALA A 91 27.23 5.29 -2.85
N TYR A 92 28.20 4.96 -1.98
CA TYR A 92 29.00 3.74 -2.11
C TYR A 92 28.15 2.45 -2.05
N LEU A 93 27.00 2.48 -1.37
CA LEU A 93 26.06 1.34 -1.32
C LEU A 93 25.42 1.07 -2.68
N LEU A 94 25.36 2.07 -3.56
CA LEU A 94 24.79 1.93 -4.91
C LEU A 94 25.67 1.08 -5.84
N SER A 95 26.89 0.72 -5.42
CA SER A 95 27.67 -0.34 -6.09
C SER A 95 27.01 -1.72 -5.97
N ARG A 96 26.23 -1.94 -4.90
CA ARG A 96 25.52 -3.20 -4.62
C ARG A 96 24.00 -3.08 -4.83
N ILE A 97 23.48 -1.86 -4.92
CA ILE A 97 22.04 -1.58 -5.04
C ILE A 97 21.78 -0.86 -6.36
N GLN A 98 21.07 -1.53 -7.26
CA GLN A 98 20.54 -0.91 -8.48
C GLN A 98 19.15 -0.35 -8.22
N VAL A 99 18.97 0.94 -8.49
CA VAL A 99 17.69 1.63 -8.35
C VAL A 99 17.08 1.87 -9.73
N VAL A 100 15.80 1.54 -9.88
CA VAL A 100 15.05 1.62 -11.14
C VAL A 100 13.79 2.45 -10.92
N LEU A 101 13.70 3.58 -11.62
CA LEU A 101 12.53 4.45 -11.63
C LEU A 101 11.72 4.19 -12.90
N LYS A 102 10.50 3.69 -12.74
CA LYS A 102 9.51 3.54 -13.82
C LYS A 102 8.68 4.82 -13.94
N ILE A 103 8.60 5.35 -15.16
CA ILE A 103 7.72 6.47 -15.52
C ILE A 103 6.92 6.16 -16.80
N GLY A 104 5.86 6.93 -17.04
CA GLY A 104 5.21 7.07 -18.35
C GLY A 104 5.54 8.41 -19.01
N ALA A 105 5.69 8.43 -20.33
CA ALA A 105 6.00 9.65 -21.07
C ALA A 105 4.85 10.66 -21.12
N SER A 106 3.62 10.24 -20.82
CA SER A 106 2.45 11.10 -20.62
C SER A 106 2.26 11.56 -19.18
N GLU A 107 3.14 11.18 -18.25
CA GLU A 107 3.02 11.63 -16.87
C GLU A 107 3.25 13.15 -16.73
N PRO A 108 2.57 13.79 -15.76
CA PRO A 108 2.82 15.20 -15.47
C PRO A 108 4.29 15.46 -15.12
N ALA A 109 4.88 16.48 -15.77
CA ALA A 109 6.29 16.82 -15.58
C ALA A 109 6.63 17.21 -14.14
N ASP A 110 5.70 17.84 -13.41
CA ASP A 110 5.86 18.19 -12.00
C ASP A 110 5.99 16.95 -11.11
N ARG A 111 5.28 15.86 -11.40
CA ARG A 111 5.43 14.57 -10.71
C ARG A 111 6.83 14.00 -10.89
N VAL A 112 7.27 13.85 -12.14
CA VAL A 112 8.61 13.33 -12.46
C VAL A 112 9.70 14.23 -11.85
N ASN A 113 9.53 15.55 -11.95
CA ASN A 113 10.46 16.51 -11.36
C ASN A 113 10.51 16.42 -9.83
N ALA A 114 9.37 16.21 -9.15
CA ALA A 114 9.34 16.02 -7.70
C ALA A 114 10.17 14.79 -7.32
N GLN A 115 10.04 13.67 -8.04
CA GLN A 115 10.80 12.46 -7.76
C GLN A 115 12.31 12.66 -7.94
N ILE A 116 12.70 13.22 -9.08
CA ILE A 116 14.11 13.45 -9.47
C ILE A 116 14.78 14.57 -8.65
N SER A 117 14.00 15.46 -8.05
CA SER A 117 14.52 16.52 -7.17
C SER A 117 14.50 16.16 -5.69
N SER A 118 13.82 15.08 -5.31
CA SER A 118 13.73 14.59 -3.93
C SER A 118 14.28 13.15 -3.78
N VAL A 119 13.42 12.13 -3.83
CA VAL A 119 13.72 10.74 -3.47
C VAL A 119 14.92 10.17 -4.23
N THR A 120 15.02 10.42 -5.54
CA THR A 120 16.11 9.86 -6.36
C THR A 120 17.23 10.84 -6.65
N ARG A 121 17.21 12.04 -6.03
CA ARG A 121 18.16 13.13 -6.28
C ARG A 121 19.62 12.71 -6.21
N CYS A 122 19.97 11.87 -5.23
CA CYS A 122 21.35 11.54 -4.89
C CYS A 122 21.77 10.14 -5.39
N ILE A 123 21.09 9.61 -6.41
CA ILE A 123 21.28 8.25 -6.90
C ILE A 123 21.97 8.29 -8.28
N PRO A 124 23.32 8.33 -8.33
CA PRO A 124 24.06 8.44 -9.59
C PRO A 124 23.85 7.27 -10.55
N ASN A 125 23.59 6.06 -10.05
CA ASN A 125 23.35 4.86 -10.88
C ASN A 125 21.87 4.66 -11.22
N LEU A 126 21.01 5.67 -11.06
CA LEU A 126 19.58 5.55 -11.34
C LEU A 126 19.33 5.16 -12.81
N ILE A 127 18.63 4.06 -13.00
CA ILE A 127 18.06 3.66 -14.29
C ILE A 127 16.64 4.22 -14.35
N ILE A 128 16.34 5.00 -15.40
CA ILE A 128 14.97 5.46 -15.66
C ILE A 128 14.44 4.68 -16.86
N VAL A 129 13.31 4.00 -16.67
CA VAL A 129 12.61 3.25 -17.73
C VAL A 129 11.28 3.90 -18.05
N SER A 130 10.90 3.87 -19.32
CA SER A 130 9.70 4.54 -19.84
C SER A 130 9.15 3.82 -21.07
N ASP A 131 8.02 4.34 -21.58
CA ASP A 131 7.43 4.02 -22.88
C ASP A 131 7.90 5.01 -23.98
N ARG A 132 8.90 5.85 -23.69
CA ARG A 132 9.58 6.71 -24.67
C ARG A 132 11.00 7.06 -24.24
N GLU A 133 11.91 6.98 -25.20
CA GLU A 133 13.31 7.35 -25.01
C GLU A 133 13.43 8.87 -24.83
N SER A 134 14.15 9.31 -23.80
CA SER A 134 14.40 10.73 -23.55
C SER A 134 15.61 10.92 -22.63
N GLN A 135 15.80 12.15 -22.14
CA GLN A 135 16.84 12.49 -21.19
C GLN A 135 16.22 13.33 -20.07
N ILE A 136 16.44 12.93 -18.82
CA ILE A 136 16.03 13.69 -17.64
C ILE A 136 17.29 14.01 -16.84
N LYS A 137 17.68 15.29 -16.87
CA LYS A 137 18.98 15.77 -16.37
C LYS A 137 20.14 14.92 -16.94
N GLU A 138 20.96 14.30 -16.11
CA GLU A 138 22.07 13.41 -16.46
C GLU A 138 21.64 11.97 -16.80
N HIS A 139 20.39 11.58 -16.49
CA HIS A 139 19.92 10.22 -16.69
C HIS A 139 19.27 10.03 -18.07
N ARG A 140 19.75 9.00 -18.77
CA ARG A 140 19.10 8.48 -19.97
C ARG A 140 17.81 7.76 -19.57
N VAL A 141 16.72 8.08 -20.24
CA VAL A 141 15.44 7.40 -20.08
C VAL A 141 15.31 6.34 -21.16
N HIS A 142 15.24 5.08 -20.76
CA HIS A 142 15.19 3.93 -21.66
C HIS A 142 13.75 3.63 -22.09
N ASP A 143 13.50 3.63 -23.39
CA ASP A 143 12.27 3.04 -23.95
C ASP A 143 12.35 1.51 -23.86
N ILE A 144 11.75 0.95 -22.82
CA ILE A 144 11.76 -0.50 -22.61
C ILE A 144 10.68 -1.21 -23.44
N LEU A 145 9.70 -0.50 -23.98
CA LEU A 145 8.68 -1.08 -24.84
C LEU A 145 9.16 -1.21 -26.29
N ALA A 146 10.17 -0.43 -26.70
CA ALA A 146 10.81 -0.56 -28.01
C ALA A 146 11.46 -1.93 -28.25
N ALA A 147 11.85 -2.64 -27.17
CA ALA A 147 12.45 -3.97 -27.25
C ALA A 147 11.42 -5.10 -27.40
N LEU A 148 10.13 -4.82 -27.21
CA LEU A 148 9.08 -5.83 -27.29
C LEU A 148 8.82 -6.24 -28.75
N PRO A 149 8.66 -7.55 -29.05
CA PRO A 149 8.38 -8.01 -30.40
C PRO A 149 7.08 -7.45 -30.99
N ALA A 150 6.98 -7.47 -32.32
CA ALA A 150 5.79 -6.99 -33.03
C ALA A 150 4.49 -7.73 -32.64
N SER A 151 4.60 -8.95 -32.13
CA SER A 151 3.46 -9.72 -31.59
C SER A 151 2.73 -8.95 -30.50
N PHE A 152 3.43 -8.17 -29.66
CA PHE A 152 2.82 -7.35 -28.60
C PHE A 152 1.84 -6.30 -29.12
N ARG A 153 2.01 -5.86 -30.37
CA ARG A 153 1.13 -4.90 -31.04
C ARG A 153 -0.07 -5.57 -31.70
N ALA A 154 -0.05 -6.89 -31.87
CA ALA A 154 -1.14 -7.62 -32.52
C ALA A 154 -2.34 -7.79 -31.57
N ASN A 155 -3.53 -7.63 -32.13
CA ASN A 155 -4.82 -7.86 -31.45
C ASN A 155 -5.05 -7.03 -30.17
N THR A 156 -4.38 -5.87 -30.06
CA THR A 156 -4.62 -4.88 -28.99
C THR A 156 -4.54 -3.46 -29.53
N SER A 157 -5.38 -2.56 -29.02
CA SER A 157 -5.29 -1.12 -29.28
C SER A 157 -4.42 -0.38 -28.26
N ASP A 158 -3.88 -1.06 -27.25
CA ASP A 158 -3.13 -0.41 -26.18
C ASP A 158 -1.81 0.22 -26.68
N PHE A 159 -1.22 -0.33 -27.74
CA PHE A 159 -0.03 0.24 -28.40
C PHE A 159 -0.32 1.47 -29.28
N GLU A 160 -1.59 1.82 -29.54
CA GLU A 160 -1.92 3.11 -30.18
C GLU A 160 -1.45 4.28 -29.32
N ALA A 161 -1.52 4.13 -27.98
CA ALA A 161 -0.99 5.10 -27.04
C ALA A 161 0.54 5.20 -27.15
N TYR A 162 1.24 4.08 -27.24
CA TYR A 162 2.68 4.05 -27.46
C TYR A 162 3.05 4.80 -28.75
N ASP A 163 2.39 4.48 -29.86
CA ASP A 163 2.66 5.14 -31.14
C ASP A 163 2.41 6.65 -31.09
N ALA A 164 1.38 7.10 -30.35
CA ALA A 164 1.13 8.52 -30.11
C ALA A 164 2.26 9.19 -29.30
N LEU A 165 2.77 8.53 -28.26
CA LEU A 165 3.90 9.04 -27.47
C LEU A 165 5.16 9.21 -28.31
N GLN A 166 5.45 8.25 -29.20
CA GLN A 166 6.61 8.29 -30.10
C GLN A 166 6.51 9.43 -31.14
N ARG A 167 5.29 9.85 -31.52
CA ARG A 167 5.08 11.04 -32.37
C ARG A 167 5.17 12.37 -31.62
N GLY A 168 5.26 12.34 -30.29
CA GLY A 168 5.21 13.54 -29.45
C GLY A 168 3.80 14.04 -29.15
N ASP A 169 2.78 13.19 -29.31
CA ASP A 169 1.37 13.51 -29.07
C ASP A 169 0.95 13.20 -27.62
N ASP A 170 1.78 13.52 -26.62
CA ASP A 170 1.59 13.12 -25.22
C ASP A 170 0.25 13.58 -24.63
N LYS A 171 -0.23 14.76 -25.02
CA LYS A 171 -1.49 15.34 -24.54
C LYS A 171 -2.74 14.60 -25.01
N ILE A 172 -2.62 13.76 -26.04
CA ILE A 172 -3.73 12.99 -26.60
C ILE A 172 -3.91 11.68 -25.82
N VAL A 173 -2.86 11.18 -25.17
CA VAL A 173 -2.91 9.94 -24.40
C VAL A 173 -3.62 10.20 -23.07
N ALA A 174 -4.87 9.72 -22.97
CA ALA A 174 -5.63 9.82 -21.74
C ALA A 174 -5.03 8.95 -20.63
N ALA A 175 -5.23 9.33 -19.36
CA ALA A 175 -4.70 8.58 -18.22
C ALA A 175 -5.04 7.06 -18.24
N PRO A 176 -6.26 6.62 -18.62
CA PRO A 176 -6.56 5.18 -18.73
C PRO A 176 -5.81 4.47 -19.87
N GLN A 177 -5.44 5.17 -20.94
CA GLN A 177 -4.64 4.61 -22.02
C GLN A 177 -3.18 4.44 -21.58
N GLY A 178 -2.61 5.47 -20.93
CA GLY A 178 -1.28 5.39 -20.34
C GLY A 178 -1.17 4.27 -19.31
N TRP A 179 -2.17 4.12 -18.44
CA TRP A 179 -2.19 3.06 -17.44
C TRP A 179 -2.28 1.65 -18.05
N ARG A 180 -3.09 1.46 -19.11
CA ARG A 180 -3.14 0.18 -19.83
C ARG A 180 -1.82 -0.17 -20.52
N LEU A 181 -1.11 0.83 -21.04
CA LEU A 181 0.21 0.64 -21.63
C LEU A 181 1.27 0.30 -20.56
N ASP A 182 1.12 0.83 -19.36
CA ASP A 182 2.11 0.68 -18.27
C ASP A 182 2.33 -0.77 -17.84
N ARG A 183 1.33 -1.64 -17.93
CA ARG A 183 1.46 -3.07 -17.57
C ARG A 183 2.56 -3.81 -18.35
N PHE A 184 2.88 -3.35 -19.57
CA PHE A 184 3.90 -3.95 -20.42
C PHE A 184 5.34 -3.65 -19.95
N LYS A 185 5.51 -2.73 -18.99
CA LYS A 185 6.84 -2.30 -18.52
C LYS A 185 7.47 -3.20 -17.45
N PHE A 186 6.66 -3.94 -16.69
CA PHE A 186 7.11 -4.59 -15.45
C PHE A 186 8.11 -5.74 -15.65
N LEU A 187 7.93 -6.57 -16.68
CA LEU A 187 8.89 -7.62 -17.01
C LEU A 187 10.16 -7.06 -17.68
N PRO A 188 10.06 -6.26 -18.77
CA PRO A 188 11.25 -5.79 -19.46
C PRO A 188 12.06 -4.79 -18.63
N MET A 189 11.49 -4.09 -17.65
CA MET A 189 12.29 -3.25 -16.75
C MET A 189 13.23 -4.07 -15.85
N VAL A 190 12.83 -5.29 -15.45
CA VAL A 190 13.69 -6.19 -14.67
C VAL A 190 14.81 -6.74 -15.54
N GLU A 191 14.48 -7.21 -16.75
CA GLU A 191 15.47 -7.63 -17.75
C GLU A 191 16.48 -6.51 -18.00
N ARG A 192 15.98 -5.30 -18.27
CA ARG A 192 16.82 -4.14 -18.59
C ARG A 192 17.72 -3.71 -17.43
N ALA A 193 17.21 -3.76 -16.20
CA ALA A 193 17.98 -3.42 -15.01
C ALA A 193 19.14 -4.41 -14.81
N HIS A 194 18.87 -5.71 -14.98
CA HIS A 194 19.87 -6.76 -14.90
C HIS A 194 20.93 -6.65 -16.00
N GLU A 195 20.52 -6.37 -17.25
CA GLU A 195 21.46 -6.15 -18.36
C GLU A 195 22.43 -4.98 -18.11
N ILE A 196 21.93 -3.90 -17.52
CA ILE A 196 22.74 -2.70 -17.24
C ILE A 196 23.69 -2.95 -16.06
N ASN A 197 23.21 -3.63 -15.02
CA ASN A 197 23.99 -3.89 -13.80
C ASN A 197 23.81 -5.32 -13.30
N PRO A 198 24.45 -6.31 -13.93
CA PRO A 198 24.31 -7.72 -13.55
C PRO A 198 25.06 -8.06 -12.24
N SER A 199 25.85 -7.12 -11.71
CA SER A 199 26.61 -7.29 -10.47
C SER A 199 25.92 -6.73 -9.22
N ALA A 200 24.73 -6.13 -9.36
CA ALA A 200 23.98 -5.62 -8.21
C ALA A 200 23.46 -6.78 -7.36
N ASP A 201 23.57 -6.65 -6.04
CA ASP A 201 22.99 -7.60 -5.09
C ASP A 201 21.48 -7.41 -4.95
N TRP A 202 21.02 -6.17 -5.09
CA TRP A 202 19.63 -5.76 -4.91
C TRP A 202 19.16 -4.85 -6.03
N PHE A 203 17.93 -5.08 -6.48
CA PHE A 203 17.23 -4.26 -7.45
C PHE A 203 16.00 -3.64 -6.79
N VAL A 204 15.99 -2.32 -6.62
CA VAL A 204 14.90 -1.55 -5.98
C VAL A 204 14.11 -0.83 -7.07
N PHE A 205 12.84 -1.17 -7.20
CA PHE A 205 11.94 -0.61 -8.21
C PHE A 205 10.93 0.33 -7.56
N LEU A 206 10.73 1.48 -8.18
CA LEU A 206 9.82 2.52 -7.69
C LEU A 206 9.12 3.23 -8.85
N GLU A 207 7.97 3.84 -8.56
CA GLU A 207 7.23 4.70 -9.47
C GLU A 207 7.48 6.18 -9.17
N SER A 208 6.97 7.07 -10.01
CA SER A 208 7.18 8.53 -9.89
C SER A 208 6.43 9.17 -8.71
N ASP A 209 5.50 8.46 -8.08
CA ASP A 209 4.74 8.89 -6.89
C ASP A 209 5.02 8.01 -5.65
N THR A 210 6.06 7.17 -5.70
CA THR A 210 6.58 6.41 -4.56
C THR A 210 7.59 7.24 -3.78
N TYR A 211 7.39 7.41 -2.47
CA TYR A 211 8.40 7.95 -1.57
C TYR A 211 9.16 6.81 -0.89
N VAL A 212 10.49 6.87 -0.84
CA VAL A 212 11.35 5.87 -0.19
C VAL A 212 12.21 6.51 0.89
N VAL A 213 12.20 5.93 2.10
CA VAL A 213 13.08 6.30 3.21
C VAL A 213 14.39 5.52 3.07
N TRP A 214 15.37 6.07 2.35
CA TRP A 214 16.59 5.34 1.98
C TRP A 214 17.41 4.80 3.16
N ASP A 215 17.48 5.51 4.28
CA ASP A 215 18.14 5.01 5.50
C ASP A 215 17.50 3.72 6.00
N ASN A 216 16.17 3.67 6.03
CA ASN A 216 15.45 2.45 6.42
C ASN A 216 15.60 1.34 5.37
N MET A 217 15.57 1.68 4.08
CA MET A 217 15.83 0.72 3.01
C MET A 217 17.22 0.07 3.16
N PHE A 218 18.27 0.85 3.40
CA PHE A 218 19.63 0.31 3.60
C PHE A 218 19.72 -0.56 4.86
N ARG A 219 19.13 -0.11 5.97
CA ARG A 219 19.06 -0.88 7.22
C ARG A 219 18.35 -2.22 7.01
N PHE A 220 17.27 -2.21 6.23
CA PHE A 220 16.47 -3.40 5.90
C PHE A 220 17.25 -4.39 5.04
N LEU A 221 17.85 -3.94 3.93
CA LEU A 221 18.60 -4.81 3.01
C LEU A 221 19.88 -5.38 3.65
N ASP A 222 20.49 -4.69 4.62
CA ASP A 222 21.63 -5.19 5.40
C ASP A 222 21.30 -6.46 6.21
N GLN A 223 20.02 -6.82 6.39
CA GLN A 223 19.59 -7.97 7.18
C GLN A 223 19.31 -9.24 6.35
N PHE A 224 19.44 -9.17 5.02
CA PHE A 224 19.13 -10.29 4.13
C PHE A 224 20.33 -10.68 3.27
N ASP A 225 20.38 -11.96 2.88
CA ASP A 225 21.36 -12.47 1.93
C ASP A 225 20.84 -12.33 0.49
N PRO A 226 21.48 -11.52 -0.38
CA PRO A 226 21.05 -11.34 -1.77
C PRO A 226 21.14 -12.61 -2.62
N HIS A 227 21.88 -13.63 -2.18
CA HIS A 227 21.96 -14.92 -2.88
C HIS A 227 20.76 -15.84 -2.58
N THR A 228 19.89 -15.43 -1.65
CA THR A 228 18.57 -16.05 -1.47
C THR A 228 17.59 -15.40 -2.44
N PRO A 229 16.76 -16.17 -3.19
CA PRO A 229 15.78 -15.59 -4.11
C PRO A 229 14.65 -14.92 -3.34
N LEU A 230 14.72 -13.60 -3.20
CA LEU A 230 13.81 -12.80 -2.40
C LEU A 230 13.08 -11.80 -3.28
N TYR A 231 11.75 -11.82 -3.18
CA TYR A 231 10.85 -10.84 -3.76
C TYR A 231 10.11 -10.13 -2.61
N MET A 232 10.33 -8.82 -2.45
CA MET A 232 9.91 -8.08 -1.26
C MET A 232 9.03 -6.88 -1.64
N GLY A 233 7.94 -6.67 -0.90
CA GLY A 233 7.11 -5.47 -1.05
C GLY A 233 5.78 -5.55 -0.29
N SER A 234 4.83 -4.67 -0.62
CA SER A 234 3.50 -4.70 0.00
C SER A 234 2.63 -5.82 -0.64
N PRO A 235 2.18 -6.83 0.11
CA PRO A 235 1.41 -7.95 -0.42
C PRO A 235 0.05 -7.54 -1.00
N SER A 236 -0.27 -8.08 -2.17
CA SER A 236 -1.58 -8.03 -2.82
C SER A 236 -1.96 -9.41 -3.37
N PRO A 237 -3.22 -9.86 -3.21
CA PRO A 237 -3.68 -11.13 -3.77
C PRO A 237 -3.62 -11.13 -5.30
N GLY A 238 -2.91 -12.09 -5.87
CA GLY A 238 -2.72 -12.26 -7.30
C GLY A 238 -3.63 -13.31 -7.92
N ARG A 239 -3.07 -14.06 -8.87
CA ARG A 239 -3.78 -15.06 -9.68
C ARG A 239 -4.10 -16.30 -8.85
N ARG A 240 -5.26 -16.92 -9.11
CA ARG A 240 -5.64 -18.21 -8.50
C ARG A 240 -4.70 -19.31 -8.98
N ILE A 241 -4.14 -20.05 -8.03
CA ILE A 241 -3.37 -21.27 -8.28
C ILE A 241 -4.32 -22.47 -8.30
N ASN A 242 -5.27 -22.50 -7.36
CA ASN A 242 -6.34 -23.49 -7.27
C ASN A 242 -7.56 -22.88 -6.55
N ASP A 243 -8.54 -23.72 -6.18
CA ASP A 243 -9.78 -23.28 -5.53
C ASP A 243 -9.58 -22.61 -4.16
N LYS A 244 -8.44 -22.82 -3.50
CA LYS A 244 -8.15 -22.35 -2.14
C LYS A 244 -6.97 -21.39 -2.07
N GLU A 245 -6.08 -21.42 -3.05
CA GLU A 245 -4.80 -20.70 -3.02
C GLU A 245 -4.69 -19.70 -4.16
N VAL A 246 -4.09 -18.57 -3.84
CA VAL A 246 -3.71 -17.51 -4.77
C VAL A 246 -2.22 -17.27 -4.66
N SER A 247 -1.60 -16.92 -5.79
CA SER A 247 -0.29 -16.26 -5.79
C SER A 247 -0.41 -14.87 -5.17
N TYR A 248 0.72 -14.28 -4.80
CA TYR A 248 0.79 -12.91 -4.30
C TYR A 248 1.78 -12.10 -5.11
N PHE A 249 1.53 -10.80 -5.22
CA PHE A 249 2.43 -9.86 -5.85
C PHE A 249 2.67 -8.65 -4.95
N ALA A 250 3.84 -8.03 -5.09
CA ALA A 250 4.13 -6.75 -4.46
C ALA A 250 3.40 -5.64 -5.21
N TYR A 251 2.62 -4.84 -4.50
CA TYR A 251 1.95 -3.67 -5.06
C TYR A 251 2.97 -2.67 -5.61
N GLY A 252 3.00 -2.51 -6.94
CA GLY A 252 4.05 -1.78 -7.65
C GLY A 252 4.19 -0.32 -7.20
N GLY A 253 3.07 0.33 -6.86
CA GLY A 253 3.03 1.71 -6.40
C GLY A 253 3.82 1.94 -5.10
N SER A 254 3.79 0.99 -4.17
CA SER A 254 4.60 1.07 -2.94
C SER A 254 6.09 0.78 -3.16
N GLY A 255 6.50 0.48 -4.39
CA GLY A 255 7.81 -0.04 -4.71
C GLY A 255 8.00 -1.49 -4.27
N PHE A 256 9.02 -2.12 -4.82
CA PHE A 256 9.37 -3.50 -4.50
C PHE A 256 10.87 -3.73 -4.69
N VAL A 257 11.38 -4.81 -4.10
CA VAL A 257 12.79 -5.19 -4.17
C VAL A 257 12.93 -6.64 -4.63
N LEU A 258 13.88 -6.88 -5.53
CA LEU A 258 14.33 -8.21 -5.92
C LEU A 258 15.80 -8.37 -5.52
N SER A 259 16.14 -9.53 -4.94
CA SER A 259 17.54 -9.91 -4.80
C SER A 259 18.12 -10.36 -6.14
N THR A 260 19.46 -10.35 -6.28
CA THR A 260 20.12 -10.87 -7.49
C THR A 260 19.70 -12.30 -7.80
N ALA A 261 19.59 -13.17 -6.79
CA ALA A 261 19.15 -14.55 -7.01
C ALA A 261 17.70 -14.67 -7.51
N ALA A 262 16.81 -13.73 -7.14
CA ALA A 262 15.46 -13.69 -7.68
C ALA A 262 15.44 -13.20 -9.13
N VAL A 263 16.23 -12.17 -9.44
CA VAL A 263 16.38 -11.65 -10.81
C VAL A 263 16.99 -12.70 -11.72
N ASP A 264 18.09 -13.34 -11.33
CA ASP A 264 18.76 -14.40 -12.09
C ASP A 264 17.81 -15.56 -12.40
N LYS A 265 17.01 -15.99 -11.43
CA LYS A 265 15.97 -17.01 -11.64
C LYS A 265 14.89 -16.56 -12.62
N LEU A 266 14.47 -15.29 -12.52
CA LEU A 266 13.39 -14.75 -13.35
C LEU A 266 13.83 -14.63 -14.81
N VAL A 267 15.03 -14.10 -15.06
CA VAL A 267 15.56 -13.86 -16.42
C VAL A 267 16.24 -15.08 -17.03
N TYR A 268 16.40 -16.16 -16.26
CA TYR A 268 16.99 -17.42 -16.76
C TYR A 268 16.22 -17.95 -17.98
N ARG A 269 16.99 -18.34 -18.99
CA ARG A 269 16.51 -18.97 -20.22
C ARG A 269 17.21 -20.30 -20.41
N GLU A 270 16.45 -21.34 -20.70
CA GLU A 270 17.02 -22.62 -21.10
C GLU A 270 17.86 -22.48 -22.37
N VAL A 271 18.95 -23.26 -22.38
CA VAL A 271 19.89 -23.34 -23.50
C VAL A 271 19.94 -24.76 -24.07
N GLY A 272 20.09 -24.85 -25.38
CA GLY A 272 20.25 -26.11 -26.10
C GLY A 272 21.65 -26.71 -25.97
N SER A 273 21.90 -27.78 -26.72
CA SER A 273 23.16 -28.52 -26.65
C SER A 273 24.38 -27.72 -27.12
N HIS A 274 24.18 -26.58 -27.79
CA HIS A 274 25.24 -25.71 -28.27
C HIS A 274 25.28 -24.36 -27.53
N GLY A 275 24.53 -24.21 -26.43
CA GLY A 275 24.44 -22.96 -25.67
C GLY A 275 23.54 -21.90 -26.31
N GLU A 276 22.80 -22.26 -27.36
CA GLU A 276 21.77 -21.42 -27.98
C GLU A 276 20.56 -21.30 -27.07
N TYR A 277 19.99 -20.09 -26.91
CA TYR A 277 18.74 -19.95 -26.19
C TYR A 277 17.62 -20.68 -26.92
N ILE A 278 16.93 -21.57 -26.21
CA ILE A 278 15.77 -22.32 -26.72
C ILE A 278 14.45 -21.82 -26.11
N GLN A 279 14.51 -21.07 -25.02
CA GLN A 279 13.39 -20.33 -24.48
C GLN A 279 13.39 -18.88 -24.98
N PRO A 280 12.22 -18.26 -25.18
CA PRO A 280 12.11 -16.86 -25.55
C PRO A 280 12.50 -15.93 -24.37
N THR A 281 12.55 -14.62 -24.61
CA THR A 281 12.81 -13.62 -23.55
C THR A 281 11.75 -13.69 -22.44
N LEU A 282 12.01 -13.10 -21.26
CA LEU A 282 11.03 -13.12 -20.15
C LEU A 282 9.73 -12.49 -20.61
N SER A 283 9.79 -11.33 -21.25
CA SER A 283 8.59 -10.64 -21.75
C SER A 283 7.77 -11.52 -22.70
N GLU A 284 8.42 -12.20 -23.66
CA GLU A 284 7.76 -13.12 -24.60
C GLU A 284 7.15 -14.37 -23.94
N GLN A 285 7.80 -14.93 -22.91
CA GLN A 285 7.27 -16.08 -22.16
C GLN A 285 5.88 -15.79 -21.56
N TYR A 286 5.62 -14.52 -21.22
CA TYR A 286 4.42 -14.07 -20.51
C TYR A 286 3.52 -13.16 -21.37
N GLU A 287 3.75 -13.08 -22.68
CA GLU A 287 3.06 -12.14 -23.58
C GLU A 287 1.52 -12.24 -23.50
N ASP A 288 0.98 -13.45 -23.60
CA ASP A 288 -0.47 -13.69 -23.59
C ASP A 288 -1.12 -13.23 -22.28
N ILE A 289 -0.42 -13.45 -21.16
CA ILE A 289 -0.94 -13.09 -19.84
C ILE A 289 -0.85 -11.58 -19.62
N VAL A 290 0.27 -10.94 -20.00
CA VAL A 290 0.40 -9.46 -19.94
C VAL A 290 -0.69 -8.78 -20.76
N LYS A 291 -1.06 -9.31 -21.92
CA LYS A 291 -2.13 -8.75 -22.76
C LYS A 291 -3.52 -8.92 -22.15
N ALA A 292 -3.76 -10.03 -21.47
CA ALA A 292 -5.07 -10.37 -20.90
C ALA A 292 -5.33 -9.76 -19.52
N ASP A 293 -4.28 -9.33 -18.81
CA ASP A 293 -4.36 -8.84 -17.45
C ASP A 293 -4.45 -7.30 -17.38
N CYS A 294 -4.93 -6.80 -16.24
CA CYS A 294 -5.03 -5.36 -16.01
C CYS A 294 -3.69 -4.73 -15.62
N CYS A 295 -2.82 -5.52 -14.99
CA CYS A 295 -1.89 -4.98 -14.02
C CYS A 295 -0.52 -5.68 -14.14
N GLY A 296 0.53 -4.92 -14.45
CA GLY A 296 1.85 -5.48 -14.76
C GLY A 296 2.61 -6.00 -13.53
N ASP A 297 2.37 -5.42 -12.35
CA ASP A 297 2.89 -5.90 -11.07
C ASP A 297 2.33 -7.28 -10.71
N SER A 298 1.04 -7.50 -10.95
CA SER A 298 0.40 -8.84 -10.84
C SER A 298 1.08 -9.86 -11.75
N ILE A 299 1.43 -9.48 -12.98
CA ILE A 299 2.14 -10.38 -13.90
C ILE A 299 3.58 -10.67 -13.46
N LEU A 300 4.29 -9.65 -12.98
CA LEU A 300 5.62 -9.86 -12.43
C LEU A 300 5.59 -10.83 -11.24
N GLY A 301 4.63 -10.67 -10.33
CA GLY A 301 4.44 -11.59 -9.22
C GLY A 301 4.12 -13.02 -9.68
N TRP A 302 3.28 -13.17 -10.72
CA TRP A 302 3.00 -14.48 -11.32
C TRP A 302 4.24 -15.12 -11.95
N ALA A 303 5.03 -14.35 -12.71
CA ALA A 303 6.24 -14.83 -13.33
C ALA A 303 7.28 -15.29 -12.28
N LEU A 304 7.44 -14.53 -11.20
CA LEU A 304 8.29 -14.92 -10.08
C LEU A 304 7.80 -16.18 -9.37
N HIS A 305 6.49 -16.29 -9.12
CA HIS A 305 5.86 -17.47 -8.54
C HIS A 305 6.12 -18.73 -9.38
N GLU A 306 5.95 -18.67 -10.71
CA GLU A 306 6.24 -19.80 -11.59
C GLU A 306 7.72 -20.21 -11.61
N LYS A 307 8.63 -19.28 -11.31
CA LYS A 307 10.07 -19.54 -11.14
C LYS A 307 10.42 -19.93 -9.69
N GLY A 308 9.42 -20.19 -8.84
CA GLY A 308 9.58 -20.63 -7.46
C GLY A 308 10.12 -19.54 -6.53
N VAL A 309 9.76 -18.27 -6.79
CA VAL A 309 10.09 -17.11 -5.95
C VAL A 309 8.78 -16.51 -5.42
N GLU A 310 8.42 -16.88 -4.20
CA GLU A 310 7.23 -16.37 -3.53
C GLU A 310 7.45 -14.95 -2.99
N LEU A 311 6.36 -14.19 -2.89
CA LEU A 311 6.39 -12.87 -2.28
C LEU A 311 6.65 -12.97 -0.76
N SER A 312 7.69 -12.27 -0.31
CA SER A 312 7.91 -11.89 1.07
C SER A 312 7.18 -10.57 1.36
N GLY A 313 5.96 -10.66 1.90
CA GLY A 313 5.11 -9.49 2.15
C GLY A 313 5.52 -8.70 3.39
N PHE A 314 5.93 -7.43 3.20
CA PHE A 314 6.46 -6.57 4.26
C PHE A 314 5.57 -5.36 4.56
N TRP A 315 4.25 -5.46 4.36
CA TRP A 315 3.33 -4.46 4.88
C TRP A 315 3.36 -4.43 6.42
N PRO A 316 3.24 -3.25 7.04
CA PRO A 316 3.12 -1.91 6.45
C PRO A 316 4.46 -1.20 6.17
N MET A 317 5.62 -1.84 6.35
CA MET A 317 6.89 -1.15 6.09
C MET A 317 6.97 -0.68 4.63
N PHE A 318 6.51 -1.50 3.69
CA PHE A 318 6.12 -1.06 2.34
C PHE A 318 4.64 -0.66 2.36
N ASN A 319 4.35 0.64 2.23
CA ASN A 319 3.02 1.17 2.49
C ASN A 319 2.28 1.60 1.21
N PRO A 320 1.07 1.09 0.98
CA PRO A 320 0.21 1.49 -0.14
C PRO A 320 -0.58 2.78 0.12
N HIS A 321 -0.48 3.37 1.33
CA HIS A 321 -1.13 4.65 1.65
C HIS A 321 -0.22 5.86 1.40
N PRO A 322 -0.78 7.00 0.95
CA PRO A 322 -0.05 8.25 0.90
C PRO A 322 0.25 8.73 2.32
N LEU A 323 1.27 9.57 2.49
CA LEU A 323 1.65 10.11 3.81
C LEU A 323 0.46 10.61 4.65
N HIS A 324 -0.47 11.35 4.05
CA HIS A 324 -1.65 11.88 4.76
C HIS A 324 -2.76 10.84 4.96
N GLY A 325 -2.74 9.75 4.19
CA GLY A 325 -3.70 8.67 4.27
C GLY A 325 -3.32 7.55 5.23
N ILE A 326 -2.14 7.63 5.88
CA ILE A 326 -1.70 6.61 6.85
C ILE A 326 -2.72 6.54 8.00
N PRO A 327 -3.29 5.35 8.26
CA PRO A 327 -4.16 5.12 9.41
C PRO A 327 -3.29 4.78 10.62
N PHE A 328 -2.74 5.78 11.31
CA PHE A 328 -1.87 5.53 12.47
C PHE A 328 -2.65 4.82 13.58
N ASP A 329 -2.25 3.58 13.85
CA ASP A 329 -2.70 2.70 14.94
C ASP A 329 -1.62 1.65 15.24
N ASP A 330 -1.96 0.61 16.02
CA ASP A 330 -1.03 -0.46 16.42
C ASP A 330 -0.41 -1.21 15.25
N ALA A 331 -1.12 -1.30 14.12
CA ALA A 331 -0.63 -1.99 12.94
C ALA A 331 0.50 -1.22 12.25
N TYR A 332 0.74 0.05 12.58
CA TYR A 332 1.80 0.90 12.00
C TYR A 332 2.80 1.40 13.03
N TRP A 333 2.33 1.81 14.21
CA TRP A 333 2.97 2.79 15.09
C TRP A 333 4.48 2.65 15.31
N CYS A 334 4.93 1.48 15.77
CA CYS A 334 6.34 1.24 16.12
C CYS A 334 7.15 0.56 15.01
N GLN A 335 6.65 0.58 13.79
CA GLN A 335 7.26 -0.11 12.65
C GLN A 335 8.01 0.89 11.76
N PRO A 336 9.14 0.48 11.15
CA PRO A 336 9.86 1.31 10.19
C PRO A 336 9.02 1.63 8.96
N VAL A 337 9.22 2.84 8.42
CA VAL A 337 8.68 3.22 7.11
C VAL A 337 9.74 2.96 6.06
N ILE A 338 9.54 2.01 5.14
CA ILE A 338 10.45 1.80 4.00
C ILE A 338 9.99 2.65 2.82
N SER A 339 8.71 2.60 2.48
CA SER A 339 8.13 3.34 1.37
C SER A 339 6.68 3.70 1.60
N MET A 340 6.18 4.71 0.86
CA MET A 340 4.79 5.17 0.87
C MET A 340 4.32 5.56 -0.52
N HIS A 341 3.03 5.44 -0.78
CA HIS A 341 2.43 5.70 -2.08
C HIS A 341 0.97 6.12 -1.94
N LYS A 342 0.43 7.21 -2.51
CA LYS A 342 0.97 8.19 -3.47
C LYS A 342 1.24 9.51 -2.75
N THR A 343 2.41 9.67 -2.15
CA THR A 343 2.72 10.87 -1.35
C THR A 343 2.64 12.12 -2.23
N LEU A 344 2.05 13.22 -1.71
CA LEU A 344 1.87 14.43 -2.51
C LEU A 344 3.24 15.01 -2.89
N LEU A 345 3.33 15.59 -4.09
CA LEU A 345 4.59 16.12 -4.61
C LEU A 345 5.31 17.11 -3.66
N PRO A 346 4.60 18.06 -3.00
CA PRO A 346 5.22 18.94 -2.01
C PRO A 346 5.73 18.19 -0.78
N ASP A 347 5.03 17.15 -0.35
CA ASP A 347 5.40 16.34 0.83
C ASP A 347 6.65 15.53 0.56
N MET A 348 6.88 15.07 -0.67
CA MET A 348 8.12 14.36 -1.02
C MET A 348 9.35 15.25 -0.77
N THR A 349 9.29 16.52 -1.17
CA THR A 349 10.38 17.46 -0.90
C THR A 349 10.48 17.84 0.58
N GLY A 350 9.33 18.06 1.23
CA GLY A 350 9.28 18.40 2.65
C GLY A 350 9.84 17.31 3.54
N LEU A 351 9.46 16.05 3.28
CA LEU A 351 9.87 14.89 4.05
C LEU A 351 11.36 14.59 3.84
N MET A 352 11.87 14.69 2.59
CA MET A 352 13.31 14.56 2.33
C MET A 352 14.12 15.56 3.16
N ARG A 353 13.70 16.83 3.20
CA ARG A 353 14.42 17.86 3.96
C ARG A 353 14.36 17.61 5.46
N TRP A 354 13.19 17.23 5.98
CA TRP A 354 13.03 16.90 7.40
C TRP A 354 13.85 15.67 7.81
N GLU A 355 13.84 14.61 7.00
CA GLU A 355 14.62 13.40 7.27
C GLU A 355 16.12 13.64 7.34
N ASN A 356 16.65 14.52 6.47
CA ASN A 356 18.06 14.85 6.48
C ASN A 356 18.48 15.77 7.63
N GLN A 357 17.53 16.24 8.44
CA GLN A 357 17.79 16.95 9.70
C GLN A 357 17.59 16.04 10.92
N ARG A 358 17.05 14.83 10.74
CA ARG A 358 16.76 13.90 11.83
C ARG A 358 18.04 13.30 12.41
N ASP A 359 18.01 13.01 13.70
CA ASP A 359 18.89 12.01 14.27
C ASP A 359 18.57 10.62 13.69
N ARG A 360 19.55 10.04 13.00
CA ARG A 360 19.46 8.72 12.39
C ARG A 360 20.04 7.62 13.29
N THR A 361 20.14 7.82 14.60
CA THR A 361 20.54 6.77 15.55
C THR A 361 19.63 5.54 15.43
N ARG A 362 18.31 5.76 15.41
CA ARG A 362 17.30 4.74 15.11
C ARG A 362 16.65 4.96 13.73
N PRO A 363 16.06 3.92 13.10
CA PRO A 363 15.26 4.08 11.89
C PRO A 363 14.07 5.03 12.11
N LEU A 364 13.57 5.58 11.02
CA LEU A 364 12.33 6.35 10.98
C LEU A 364 11.15 5.39 11.19
N ILE A 365 10.31 5.62 12.19
CA ILE A 365 9.10 4.82 12.41
C ILE A 365 7.84 5.65 12.15
N TYR A 366 6.69 4.99 12.00
CA TYR A 366 5.41 5.67 11.77
C TYR A 366 5.07 6.71 12.83
N ALA A 367 5.39 6.47 14.10
CA ALA A 367 5.21 7.46 15.16
C ALA A 367 5.89 8.81 14.85
N ASP A 368 7.04 8.82 14.15
CA ASP A 368 7.74 10.04 13.77
C ASP A 368 7.00 10.81 12.66
N LEU A 369 6.34 10.09 11.74
CA LEU A 369 5.55 10.72 10.68
C LEU A 369 4.33 11.45 11.24
N MET A 370 3.70 10.92 12.29
CA MET A 370 2.62 11.61 12.97
C MET A 370 3.08 12.96 13.56
N GLU A 371 4.29 13.00 14.12
CA GLU A 371 4.91 14.24 14.62
C GLU A 371 5.24 15.21 13.48
N TYR A 372 5.83 14.71 12.38
CA TYR A 372 6.09 15.51 11.17
C TYR A 372 4.81 16.18 10.65
N LEU A 373 3.71 15.42 10.59
CA LEU A 373 2.40 15.91 10.16
C LEU A 373 1.72 16.85 11.16
N LYS A 374 2.28 16.98 12.37
CA LYS A 374 1.66 17.70 13.50
C LYS A 374 0.25 17.18 13.79
N LEU A 375 0.00 15.91 13.47
CA LEU A 375 -1.27 15.27 13.73
C LEU A 375 -1.39 15.11 15.25
N GLY A 376 -2.45 15.65 15.83
CA GLY A 376 -2.60 15.82 17.29
C GLY A 376 -2.41 17.25 17.79
N THR A 377 -2.17 18.24 16.92
CA THR A 377 -2.23 19.68 17.28
C THR A 377 -3.36 20.44 16.61
N VAL A 378 -4.09 19.80 15.69
CA VAL A 378 -5.22 20.36 14.96
C VAL A 378 -6.45 19.53 15.29
N ASP A 379 -7.48 20.15 15.84
CA ASP A 379 -8.74 19.52 16.27
C ASP A 379 -9.80 19.52 15.17
N HIS A 380 -9.73 20.43 14.20
CA HIS A 380 -10.71 20.56 13.12
C HIS A 380 -10.11 21.10 11.80
N MET A 381 -10.59 20.55 10.68
CA MET A 381 -10.33 21.06 9.32
C MET A 381 -11.62 21.06 8.48
N SER A 382 -11.93 22.21 7.87
CA SER A 382 -13.04 22.37 6.93
C SER A 382 -12.65 21.98 5.49
N ASP A 383 -13.63 21.57 4.68
CA ASP A 383 -13.43 21.05 3.31
C ASP A 383 -12.46 19.86 3.26
N TRP A 384 -12.53 19.02 4.28
CA TRP A 384 -11.55 17.98 4.57
C TRP A 384 -12.23 16.65 4.86
N ASP A 385 -11.60 15.57 4.43
CA ASP A 385 -12.10 14.21 4.64
C ASP A 385 -10.98 13.31 5.17
N ASN A 386 -11.19 12.76 6.36
CA ASN A 386 -10.37 11.75 7.01
C ASN A 386 -11.16 10.46 7.29
N GLY A 387 -12.37 10.32 6.72
CA GLY A 387 -13.31 9.22 6.93
C GLY A 387 -13.67 8.44 5.66
N ASP A 388 -13.12 8.80 4.49
CA ASP A 388 -13.36 8.14 3.21
C ASP A 388 -13.03 6.64 3.11
N TRP A 389 -12.23 6.12 4.05
CA TRP A 389 -11.88 4.71 4.15
C TRP A 389 -11.59 4.34 5.60
N GLY A 390 -11.93 3.12 6.00
CA GLY A 390 -11.76 2.64 7.38
C GLY A 390 -12.69 3.31 8.40
N GLY A 391 -13.52 4.25 7.97
CA GLY A 391 -14.56 4.86 8.79
C GLY A 391 -15.84 4.03 8.80
N TRP A 392 -16.64 4.20 9.85
CA TRP A 392 -18.00 3.66 9.93
C TRP A 392 -18.99 4.80 10.15
N GLN A 393 -20.12 4.73 9.46
CA GLN A 393 -21.18 5.68 9.66
C GLN A 393 -21.96 5.30 10.92
N GLU A 394 -22.28 6.31 11.73
CA GLU A 394 -23.18 6.13 12.86
C GLU A 394 -24.58 5.68 12.41
N PRO A 395 -25.37 5.02 13.29
CA PRO A 395 -26.74 4.61 12.98
C PRO A 395 -27.60 5.78 12.51
N PRO A 396 -28.54 5.60 11.55
CA PRO A 396 -29.31 6.69 10.96
C PRO A 396 -30.06 7.59 11.96
N GLU A 397 -30.47 7.04 13.10
CA GLU A 397 -31.15 7.73 14.19
C GLU A 397 -30.21 8.49 15.14
N SER A 398 -28.90 8.39 14.94
CA SER A 398 -27.90 8.97 15.83
C SER A 398 -27.98 10.51 15.83
N PRO A 399 -28.02 11.15 17.01
CA PRO A 399 -27.97 12.61 17.09
C PRO A 399 -26.65 13.18 16.56
N ALA A 400 -25.61 12.35 16.41
CA ALA A 400 -24.31 12.72 15.83
C ALA A 400 -24.44 13.30 14.41
N HIS A 401 -25.50 12.95 13.67
CA HIS A 401 -25.77 13.46 12.33
C HIS A 401 -26.26 14.93 12.30
N GLY A 402 -26.64 15.50 13.45
CA GLY A 402 -27.30 16.81 13.52
C GLY A 402 -26.40 18.00 13.20
N SER A 403 -25.12 17.94 13.55
CA SER A 403 -24.13 19.00 13.26
C SER A 403 -22.70 18.48 13.42
N PHE A 404 -21.72 19.29 13.02
CA PHE A 404 -20.31 19.01 13.27
C PHE A 404 -20.03 18.82 14.77
N GLU A 405 -20.56 19.72 15.62
CA GLU A 405 -20.39 19.67 17.08
C GLU A 405 -21.07 18.46 17.71
N ALA A 406 -22.22 18.04 17.17
CA ALA A 406 -22.89 16.82 17.60
C ALA A 406 -22.05 15.57 17.25
N CYS A 407 -21.49 15.53 16.04
CA CYS A 407 -20.58 14.47 15.60
C CYS A 407 -19.30 14.44 16.45
N GLN A 408 -18.74 15.61 16.76
CA GLN A 408 -17.57 15.76 17.64
C GLN A 408 -17.84 15.24 19.05
N THR A 409 -18.96 15.64 19.64
CA THR A 409 -19.36 15.21 20.99
C THR A 409 -19.57 13.70 21.03
N ALA A 410 -20.30 13.16 20.05
CA ALA A 410 -20.54 11.74 19.95
C ALA A 410 -19.23 10.95 19.72
N CYS A 411 -18.29 11.46 18.92
CA CYS A 411 -16.97 10.86 18.77
C CYS A 411 -16.21 10.86 20.09
N HIS A 412 -16.26 11.96 20.85
CA HIS A 412 -15.61 12.04 22.17
C HIS A 412 -16.19 11.06 23.17
N GLU A 413 -17.50 10.81 23.16
CA GLU A 413 -18.16 9.83 24.02
C GLU A 413 -17.92 8.37 23.55
N HIS A 414 -17.70 8.16 22.25
CA HIS A 414 -17.52 6.83 21.68
C HIS A 414 -16.10 6.29 21.90
N ALA A 415 -15.94 5.21 22.68
CA ALA A 415 -14.64 4.68 23.09
C ALA A 415 -13.65 4.39 21.94
N GLN A 416 -14.16 4.04 20.74
CA GLN A 416 -13.33 3.66 19.59
C GLN A 416 -13.14 4.77 18.56
N CYS A 417 -13.73 5.95 18.74
CA CYS A 417 -13.56 7.07 17.80
C CYS A 417 -12.34 7.90 18.19
N LEU A 418 -11.35 7.99 17.29
CA LEU A 418 -10.17 8.87 17.43
C LEU A 418 -10.26 10.10 16.52
N SER A 419 -10.95 9.97 15.40
CA SER A 419 -11.25 11.08 14.49
C SER A 419 -12.57 10.84 13.76
N PHE A 420 -13.11 11.86 13.11
CA PHE A 420 -14.38 11.77 12.40
C PHE A 420 -14.43 12.71 11.19
N THR A 421 -15.27 12.37 10.20
CA THR A 421 -15.72 13.29 9.15
C THR A 421 -17.22 13.54 9.33
N TYR A 422 -17.61 14.81 9.38
CA TYR A 422 -18.99 15.25 9.27
C TYR A 422 -19.29 15.72 7.85
N ASP A 423 -20.38 15.21 7.29
CA ASP A 423 -20.98 15.61 6.03
C ASP A 423 -22.17 16.53 6.31
N SER A 424 -22.15 17.74 5.73
CA SER A 424 -23.19 18.76 5.94
C SER A 424 -24.59 18.39 5.41
N SER A 425 -24.73 17.27 4.69
CA SER A 425 -26.03 16.67 4.34
C SER A 425 -26.66 15.86 5.49
N GLY A 426 -25.93 15.67 6.59
CA GLY A 426 -26.42 15.00 7.79
C GLY A 426 -25.85 13.59 7.97
N HIS A 427 -24.54 13.40 7.73
CA HIS A 427 -23.86 12.14 8.02
C HIS A 427 -22.62 12.37 8.89
N CYS A 428 -22.40 11.46 9.83
CA CYS A 428 -21.27 11.46 10.76
C CYS A 428 -20.57 10.12 10.60
N VAL A 429 -19.30 10.16 10.22
CA VAL A 429 -18.46 8.99 9.97
C VAL A 429 -17.34 9.01 11.00
N PHE A 430 -17.36 8.04 11.92
CA PHE A 430 -16.29 7.85 12.88
C PHE A 430 -15.14 7.06 12.29
N VAL A 431 -13.94 7.27 12.83
CA VAL A 431 -12.69 6.65 12.37
C VAL A 431 -11.90 6.18 13.59
N ARG A 432 -11.43 4.93 13.52
CA ARG A 432 -10.78 4.25 14.66
C ARG A 432 -9.30 4.57 14.77
N THR A 433 -8.71 4.99 13.67
CA THR A 433 -7.30 5.28 13.52
C THR A 433 -7.08 6.78 13.47
N MET A 434 -5.85 7.21 13.70
CA MET A 434 -5.50 8.61 13.56
C MET A 434 -5.03 8.82 12.13
N ARG A 435 -5.79 9.57 11.34
CA ARG A 435 -5.46 9.83 9.93
C ARG A 435 -5.59 11.31 9.63
N LEU A 436 -4.61 11.87 8.93
CA LEU A 436 -4.69 13.27 8.53
C LEU A 436 -5.76 13.47 7.46
N GLY A 437 -5.88 12.59 6.47
CA GLY A 437 -6.86 12.73 5.39
C GLY A 437 -6.45 13.77 4.35
N ALA A 438 -7.40 14.23 3.54
CA ALA A 438 -7.11 15.17 2.47
C ALA A 438 -8.23 16.16 2.24
N LYS A 439 -7.88 17.28 1.58
CA LYS A 439 -8.87 18.23 1.09
C LYS A 439 -9.76 17.54 0.08
N LYS A 440 -11.08 17.59 0.31
CA LYS A 440 -12.07 16.97 -0.58
C LYS A 440 -13.22 17.91 -0.81
N LYS A 441 -13.39 18.32 -2.06
CA LYS A 441 -14.56 19.07 -2.52
C LYS A 441 -15.47 18.11 -3.27
N LEU A 442 -16.69 17.95 -2.80
CA LEU A 442 -17.69 17.17 -3.50
C LEU A 442 -18.18 17.96 -4.73
N GLY A 443 -18.58 17.24 -5.78
CA GLY A 443 -19.05 17.86 -7.02
C GLY A 443 -20.34 18.68 -6.85
N ASP A 444 -21.09 18.41 -5.78
CA ASP A 444 -22.19 19.25 -5.33
C ASP A 444 -21.66 20.34 -4.39
N SER A 445 -21.69 21.59 -4.85
CA SER A 445 -21.23 22.76 -4.09
C SER A 445 -21.98 23.01 -2.77
N SER A 446 -23.11 22.34 -2.55
CA SER A 446 -23.90 22.46 -1.33
C SER A 446 -23.44 21.56 -0.18
N VAL A 447 -22.70 20.48 -0.49
CA VAL A 447 -22.24 19.51 0.51
C VAL A 447 -20.78 19.76 0.86
N ARG A 448 -20.50 19.92 2.15
CA ARG A 448 -19.15 20.13 2.70
C ARG A 448 -18.81 19.03 3.68
N LEU A 449 -17.58 18.54 3.56
CA LEU A 449 -16.98 17.60 4.49
C LEU A 449 -16.10 18.39 5.46
N SER A 450 -16.21 18.10 6.76
CA SER A 450 -15.37 18.67 7.80
C SER A 450 -14.86 17.56 8.70
N SER A 451 -13.54 17.49 8.86
CA SER A 451 -12.90 16.48 9.70
C SER A 451 -12.55 17.04 11.07
N GLY A 452 -12.64 16.21 12.10
CA GLY A 452 -12.17 16.51 13.44
C GLY A 452 -11.38 15.35 14.06
N TRP A 453 -10.59 15.69 15.07
CA TRP A 453 -9.71 14.78 15.80
C TRP A 453 -9.90 14.96 17.31
N ASP A 454 -10.08 13.85 18.02
CA ASP A 454 -10.13 13.88 19.48
C ASP A 454 -8.71 13.94 20.05
N LEU A 455 -8.22 15.16 20.25
CA LEU A 455 -6.85 15.41 20.70
C LEU A 455 -6.56 14.80 22.08
N GLU A 456 -7.56 14.70 22.96
CA GLU A 456 -7.39 14.10 24.27
C GLU A 456 -7.19 12.58 24.13
N LYS A 457 -8.06 11.91 23.39
CA LYS A 457 -7.93 10.47 23.15
C LYS A 457 -6.65 10.13 22.41
N MET A 458 -6.29 10.90 21.39
CA MET A 458 -5.04 10.70 20.64
C MET A 458 -3.82 10.87 21.54
N LYS A 459 -3.82 11.87 22.43
CA LYS A 459 -2.75 12.06 23.42
C LYS A 459 -2.66 10.88 24.38
N ASN A 460 -3.79 10.42 24.90
CA ASN A 460 -3.84 9.28 25.82
C ASN A 460 -3.39 7.98 25.14
N TRP A 461 -3.85 7.74 23.91
CA TRP A 461 -3.43 6.60 23.10
C TRP A 461 -1.91 6.65 22.86
N ARG A 462 -1.34 7.79 22.47
CA ARG A 462 0.12 7.93 22.30
C ARG A 462 0.89 7.66 23.59
N ALA A 463 0.37 8.12 24.74
CA ALA A 463 1.02 7.90 26.03
C ALA A 463 1.06 6.41 26.41
N SER A 464 0.06 5.61 26.02
CA SER A 464 0.02 4.17 26.28
C SER A 464 0.77 3.32 25.25
N HIS A 465 1.09 3.87 24.07
CA HIS A 465 1.78 3.15 22.98
C HIS A 465 3.19 3.69 22.79
N GLN A 466 4.07 3.50 23.78
CA GLN A 466 5.48 3.89 23.63
C GLN A 466 6.23 2.84 22.81
N CYS A 467 7.02 3.29 21.83
CA CYS A 467 7.85 2.40 21.02
C CYS A 467 9.19 2.15 21.70
N GLU A 468 9.21 1.24 22.68
CA GLU A 468 10.44 0.83 23.37
C GLU A 468 11.45 0.21 22.40
N LYS A 469 10.95 -0.55 21.43
CA LYS A 469 11.73 -1.19 20.38
C LYS A 469 11.08 -1.00 19.02
N VAL A 470 11.93 -1.00 18.00
CA VAL A 470 11.50 -0.93 16.60
C VAL A 470 11.07 -2.33 16.16
N MET A 471 9.85 -2.43 15.62
CA MET A 471 9.27 -3.68 15.15
C MET A 471 9.50 -3.85 13.64
N TRP A 472 10.56 -4.56 13.25
CA TRP A 472 10.78 -4.93 11.85
C TRP A 472 9.92 -6.14 11.50
N MET A 473 8.83 -5.94 10.78
CA MET A 473 7.85 -7.02 10.58
C MET A 473 8.41 -8.20 9.79
N LYS A 474 8.13 -9.42 10.24
CA LYS A 474 8.43 -10.66 9.51
C LYS A 474 7.57 -10.73 8.23
N PRO A 475 8.05 -11.39 7.16
CA PRO A 475 7.28 -11.47 5.92
C PRO A 475 5.99 -12.25 6.12
N SER A 476 4.89 -11.74 5.56
CA SER A 476 3.57 -12.36 5.63
C SER A 476 2.71 -11.93 4.44
N THR A 477 1.97 -12.87 3.87
CA THR A 477 0.95 -12.61 2.82
C THR A 477 -0.47 -12.58 3.37
N GLU A 478 -0.65 -12.86 4.66
CA GLU A 478 -1.94 -12.78 5.35
C GLU A 478 -2.18 -11.37 5.90
N ARG A 479 -1.10 -10.77 6.44
CA ARG A 479 -1.02 -9.37 6.87
C ARG A 479 -1.02 -8.43 5.66
N ILE A 480 -2.21 -7.95 5.29
CA ILE A 480 -2.48 -7.06 4.15
C ILE A 480 -3.27 -5.81 4.59
N PHE A 481 -3.19 -4.75 3.78
CA PHE A 481 -3.80 -3.43 4.02
C PHE A 481 -5.31 -3.37 3.78
#